data_AF-A0A5N0UZZ0-F1
#
_entry.id   AF-A0A5N0UZZ0-F1
#
_cell.length_a   1.000
_cell.length_b   1.000
_cell.length_c   1.000
_cell.angle_alpha   90.00
_cell.angle_beta   90.00
_cell.angle_gamma   90.00
#
_symmetry.space_group_name_H-M   'P 1'
#
loop_
_entity.id
_entity.type
_entity.pdbx_description
1 polymer ?
#
loop_
_entity_poly.entity_id
_entity_poly.type
_entity_poly.pdbx_seq_one_letter_code
_entity_poly.pdbx_strand_id
1 'polypeptide(L)'
;MADQAPRQTATLVIGALLSALSYLATAAFHDSLPPFLLWQAGLGLGGGLVAAVLPTIVVQRAPRDSVGIASGLYNAGRTAAGSVAGAVFAAVMSGLVITVSGKTVSAESSYVVVWIICAALSLAVAGLSIALARGATE
;
A
#
# COMPACT_ATOMS: atom_id res chain seq x y z
N MET A 1 -3.08 15.57 23.10
CA MET A 1 -3.55 14.42 22.29
C MET A 1 -4.36 14.87 21.06
N ALA A 2 -5.17 15.92 21.13
CA ALA A 2 -5.89 16.49 19.96
C ALA A 2 -4.96 17.02 18.84
N ASP A 3 -3.75 17.48 19.17
CA ASP A 3 -2.76 18.04 18.23
C ASP A 3 -2.02 16.99 17.35
N GLN A 4 -2.25 15.69 17.58
CA GLN A 4 -1.55 14.61 16.86
C GLN A 4 -2.36 14.05 15.67
N ALA A 5 -3.70 14.07 15.75
CA ALA A 5 -4.59 13.54 14.72
C ALA A 5 -4.39 14.16 13.31
N PRO A 6 -4.26 15.50 13.16
CA PRO A 6 -4.02 16.10 11.84
C PRO A 6 -2.62 15.75 11.29
N ARG A 7 -1.61 15.67 12.16
CA ARG A 7 -0.24 15.29 11.77
C ARG A 7 -0.14 13.85 11.29
N GLN A 8 -0.80 12.91 11.99
CA GLN A 8 -0.81 11.49 11.59
C GLN A 8 -1.52 11.28 10.25
N THR A 9 -2.62 11.98 10.01
CA THR A 9 -3.33 11.93 8.72
C THR A 9 -2.43 12.45 7.60
N ALA A 10 -1.74 13.57 7.81
CA ALA A 10 -0.79 14.10 6.84
C ALA A 10 0.33 13.10 6.53
N THR A 11 0.92 12.46 7.55
CA THR A 11 1.95 11.43 7.34
C THR A 11 1.41 10.23 6.57
N LEU A 12 0.19 9.79 6.86
CA LEU A 12 -0.45 8.68 6.14
C LEU A 12 -0.67 9.02 4.65
N VAL A 13 -1.16 10.23 4.37
CA VAL A 13 -1.34 10.73 3.00
C VAL A 13 -0.01 10.84 2.26
N ILE A 14 1.02 11.41 2.89
CA ILE A 14 2.36 11.54 2.30
C ILE A 14 2.94 10.15 1.98
N GLY A 15 2.86 9.21 2.93
CA GLY A 15 3.34 7.84 2.72
C GLY A 15 2.60 7.14 1.58
N ALA A 16 1.29 7.30 1.51
CA ALA A 16 0.46 6.72 0.44
C ALA A 16 0.76 7.34 -0.93
N LEU A 17 0.91 8.67 -1.03
CA LEU A 17 1.27 9.36 -2.27
C LEU A 17 2.68 9.01 -2.74
N LEU A 18 3.65 8.92 -1.81
CA LEU A 18 5.02 8.49 -2.13
C LEU A 18 5.04 7.06 -2.65
N SER A 19 4.23 6.17 -2.05
CA SER A 19 4.08 4.78 -2.51
C SER A 19 3.47 4.73 -3.90
N ALA A 20 2.40 5.50 -4.15
CA ALA A 20 1.75 5.60 -5.45
C ALA A 20 2.72 6.10 -6.54
N LEU A 21 3.45 7.19 -6.24
CA LEU A 21 4.45 7.74 -7.15
C LEU A 21 5.54 6.70 -7.46
N SER A 22 6.03 6.02 -6.43
CA SER A 22 7.07 4.99 -6.60
C SER A 22 6.57 3.83 -7.46
N TYR A 23 5.36 3.32 -7.24
CA TYR A 23 4.78 2.27 -8.09
C TYR A 23 4.59 2.70 -9.53
N LEU A 24 4.07 3.91 -9.78
CA LEU A 24 3.89 4.45 -11.13
C LEU A 24 5.24 4.66 -11.83
N ALA A 25 6.23 5.16 -11.11
CA ALA A 25 7.56 5.38 -11.64
C ALA A 25 8.29 4.06 -11.92
N THR A 26 8.14 3.04 -11.08
CA THR A 26 8.59 1.68 -11.38
C THR A 26 7.89 1.14 -12.63
N ALA A 27 6.57 1.31 -12.75
CA ALA A 27 5.83 0.89 -13.94
C ALA A 27 6.32 1.59 -15.22
N ALA A 28 6.68 2.87 -15.15
CA ALA A 28 7.15 3.65 -16.30
C ALA A 28 8.65 3.48 -16.63
N PHE A 29 9.50 3.19 -15.63
CA PHE A 29 10.97 3.26 -15.76
C PHE A 29 11.67 2.00 -15.18
N HIS A 30 11.16 0.81 -15.47
CA HIS A 30 11.73 -0.45 -14.98
C HIS A 30 12.83 -1.05 -15.88
N ASP A 31 13.13 -0.45 -17.04
CA ASP A 31 14.07 -0.99 -18.02
C ASP A 31 15.54 -1.02 -17.55
N SER A 32 15.86 -0.30 -16.48
CA SER A 32 17.23 -0.25 -15.95
C SER A 32 17.26 -0.36 -14.43
N LEU A 33 18.31 -1.01 -13.93
CA LEU A 33 18.46 -1.32 -12.51
C LEU A 33 18.57 -0.07 -11.61
N PRO A 34 19.35 0.98 -11.95
CA PRO A 34 19.47 2.14 -11.07
C PRO A 34 18.14 2.87 -10.76
N PRO A 35 17.29 3.25 -11.74
CA PRO A 35 16.00 3.86 -11.44
C PRO A 35 15.06 2.88 -10.74
N PHE A 36 15.08 1.59 -11.10
CA PHE A 36 14.28 0.58 -10.38
C PHE A 36 14.62 0.56 -8.88
N LEU A 37 15.90 0.52 -8.52
CA LEU A 37 16.32 0.52 -7.11
C LEU A 37 15.94 1.82 -6.39
N LEU A 38 16.04 2.96 -7.07
CA LEU A 38 15.63 4.26 -6.52
C LEU A 38 14.14 4.27 -6.17
N TRP A 39 13.28 3.82 -7.08
CA TRP A 39 11.84 3.77 -6.84
C TRP A 39 11.46 2.71 -5.80
N GLN A 40 12.18 1.59 -5.73
CA GLN A 40 11.99 0.59 -4.67
C GLN A 40 12.38 1.13 -3.29
N ALA A 41 13.42 1.98 -3.20
CA ALA A 41 13.74 2.68 -1.95
C ALA A 41 12.61 3.65 -1.56
N GLY A 42 12.06 4.39 -2.54
CA GLY A 42 10.89 5.25 -2.34
C GLY A 42 9.66 4.47 -1.84
N LEU A 43 9.42 3.29 -2.39
CA LEU A 43 8.36 2.39 -1.94
C LEU A 43 8.57 1.93 -0.51
N GLY A 44 9.81 1.60 -0.13
CA GLY A 44 10.16 1.25 1.25
C GLY A 44 9.87 2.39 2.23
N LEU A 45 10.20 3.63 1.86
CA LEU A 45 9.91 4.81 2.67
C LEU A 45 8.41 5.07 2.78
N GLY A 46 7.68 5.06 1.66
CA GLY A 46 6.24 5.29 1.62
C GLY A 46 5.47 4.25 2.43
N GLY A 47 5.75 2.97 2.20
CA GLY A 47 5.16 1.86 2.95
C GLY A 47 5.54 1.88 4.42
N GLY A 48 6.78 2.27 4.75
CA GLY A 48 7.25 2.44 6.12
C GLY A 48 6.49 3.52 6.89
N LEU A 49 6.23 4.67 6.28
CA LEU A 49 5.42 5.73 6.88
C LEU A 49 3.99 5.28 7.17
N VAL A 50 3.35 4.60 6.20
CA VAL A 50 2.01 4.04 6.38
C VAL A 50 2.00 3.02 7.53
N ALA A 51 2.96 2.10 7.54
CA ALA A 51 3.06 1.06 8.56
C ALA A 51 3.36 1.61 9.96
N ALA A 52 4.07 2.74 10.06
CA ALA A 52 4.39 3.39 11.33
C ALA A 52 3.17 4.08 11.96
N VAL A 53 2.28 4.66 11.16
CA VAL A 53 1.21 5.54 11.66
C VAL A 53 -0.14 4.85 11.74
N LEU A 54 -0.47 3.99 10.78
CA LEU A 54 -1.78 3.35 10.69
C LEU A 54 -2.19 2.58 11.96
N PRO A 55 -1.34 1.71 12.57
CA PRO A 55 -1.73 1.00 13.79
C PRO A 55 -1.95 1.98 14.97
N THR A 56 -1.17 3.07 15.04
CA THR A 56 -1.35 4.09 16.07
C THR A 56 -2.71 4.77 15.95
N ILE A 57 -3.15 5.12 14.73
CA ILE A 57 -4.47 5.70 14.49
C ILE A 57 -5.57 4.75 14.95
N VAL A 58 -5.47 3.45 14.61
CA VAL A 58 -6.47 2.44 14.99
C VAL A 58 -6.60 2.35 16.51
N VAL A 59 -5.48 2.25 17.22
CA VAL A 59 -5.45 2.17 18.69
C VAL A 59 -6.02 3.44 19.32
N GLN A 60 -5.69 4.62 18.80
CA GLN A 60 -6.15 5.90 19.35
C GLN A 60 -7.65 6.16 19.15
N ARG A 61 -8.25 5.58 18.10
CA ARG A 61 -9.69 5.70 17.85
C ARG A 61 -10.52 4.63 18.57
N ALA A 62 -9.89 3.63 19.18
CA ALA A 62 -10.58 2.58 19.89
C ALA A 62 -11.14 3.06 21.25
N PRO A 63 -12.33 2.58 21.68
CA PRO A 63 -12.80 2.76 23.05
C PRO A 63 -11.80 2.22 24.06
N ARG A 64 -11.66 2.87 25.23
CA ARG A 64 -10.67 2.49 26.27
C ARG A 64 -10.77 1.03 26.70
N ASP A 65 -11.98 0.49 26.75
CA ASP A 65 -12.24 -0.89 27.18
C ASP A 65 -12.06 -1.93 26.05
N SER A 66 -11.72 -1.49 24.82
CA SER A 66 -11.68 -2.34 23.62
C SER A 66 -10.43 -2.12 22.76
N VAL A 67 -9.38 -1.50 23.31
CA VAL A 67 -8.12 -1.27 22.58
C VAL A 67 -7.48 -2.58 22.13
N GLY A 68 -7.49 -3.61 22.98
CA GLY A 68 -6.98 -4.94 22.64
C GLY A 68 -7.77 -5.60 21.50
N ILE A 69 -9.09 -5.44 21.49
CA ILE A 69 -9.98 -5.94 20.43
C ILE A 69 -9.68 -5.22 19.11
N ALA A 70 -9.55 -3.89 19.13
CA ALA A 70 -9.26 -3.09 17.94
C ALA A 70 -7.89 -3.42 17.32
N SER A 71 -6.85 -3.57 18.17
CA SER A 71 -5.52 -4.01 17.73
C SER A 71 -5.54 -5.43 17.16
N GLY A 72 -6.24 -6.35 17.82
CA GLY A 72 -6.42 -7.72 17.32
C GLY A 72 -7.13 -7.77 15.97
N LEU A 73 -8.21 -6.99 15.80
CA LEU A 73 -8.94 -6.89 14.54
C LEU A 73 -8.08 -6.31 13.41
N TYR A 74 -7.26 -5.28 13.70
CA TYR A 74 -6.31 -4.74 12.72
C TYR A 74 -5.28 -5.78 12.28
N ASN A 75 -4.68 -6.51 13.22
CA ASN A 75 -3.68 -7.52 12.89
C ASN A 75 -4.29 -8.69 12.12
N ALA A 76 -5.46 -9.18 12.54
CA ALA A 76 -6.19 -10.23 11.83
C ALA A 76 -6.57 -9.77 10.40
N GLY A 77 -7.08 -8.52 10.28
CA GLY A 77 -7.39 -7.91 8.99
C GLY A 77 -6.16 -7.78 8.10
N ARG A 78 -5.01 -7.35 8.65
CA ARG A 78 -3.74 -7.27 7.92
C ARG A 78 -3.29 -8.63 7.39
N THR A 79 -3.40 -9.69 8.19
CA THR A 79 -3.07 -11.05 7.76
C THR A 79 -4.01 -11.53 6.65
N ALA A 80 -5.33 -11.36 6.83
CA ALA A 80 -6.31 -11.73 5.81
C ALA A 80 -6.08 -10.98 4.49
N ALA A 81 -5.82 -9.68 4.56
CA ALA A 81 -5.47 -8.85 3.40
C ALA A 81 -4.21 -9.37 2.69
N GLY A 82 -3.21 -9.87 3.43
CA GLY A 82 -2.02 -10.49 2.86
C GLY A 82 -2.35 -11.73 2.01
N SER A 83 -3.21 -12.61 2.50
CA SER A 83 -3.65 -13.79 1.74
C SER A 83 -4.44 -13.41 0.48
N VAL A 84 -5.35 -12.43 0.58
CA VAL A 84 -6.11 -11.93 -0.57
C VAL A 84 -5.19 -11.29 -1.61
N ALA A 85 -4.25 -10.44 -1.19
CA ALA A 85 -3.27 -9.82 -2.07
C ALA A 85 -2.41 -10.87 -2.79
N GLY A 86 -1.94 -11.89 -2.05
CA GLY A 86 -1.20 -13.01 -2.63
C GLY A 86 -2.00 -13.76 -3.70
N ALA A 87 -3.26 -14.08 -3.44
CA ALA A 87 -4.14 -14.75 -4.39
C ALA A 87 -4.40 -13.91 -5.66
N VAL A 88 -4.66 -12.60 -5.50
CA VAL A 88 -4.85 -11.68 -6.63
C VAL A 88 -3.58 -11.58 -7.47
N PHE A 89 -2.41 -11.42 -6.85
CA PHE A 89 -1.15 -11.34 -7.57
C PHE A 89 -0.83 -12.66 -8.28
N ALA A 90 -1.05 -13.80 -7.63
CA ALA A 90 -0.89 -15.11 -8.27
C ALA A 90 -1.80 -15.28 -9.48
N ALA A 91 -3.07 -14.84 -9.39
CA ALA A 91 -4.01 -14.89 -10.51
C ALA A 91 -3.55 -14.01 -11.70
N VAL A 92 -3.14 -12.77 -11.43
CA VAL A 92 -2.61 -11.85 -12.47
C VAL A 92 -1.35 -12.44 -13.13
N MET A 93 -0.42 -12.92 -12.32
CA MET A 93 0.86 -13.50 -12.79
C MET A 93 0.68 -14.78 -13.59
N SER A 94 -0.34 -15.57 -13.27
CA SER A 94 -0.67 -16.82 -13.97
C SER A 94 -1.49 -16.58 -15.23
N GLY A 95 -2.25 -15.48 -15.29
CA GLY A 95 -3.04 -15.10 -16.46
C GLY A 95 -2.20 -14.44 -17.57
N LEU A 96 -1.06 -13.86 -17.22
CA LEU A 96 -0.17 -13.14 -18.13
C LEU A 96 1.19 -13.84 -18.19
N VAL A 97 1.31 -14.80 -19.10
CA VAL A 97 2.49 -15.66 -19.24
C VAL A 97 3.07 -15.61 -20.65
N ILE A 98 4.37 -15.86 -20.75
CA ILE A 98 5.11 -16.07 -22.00
C ILE A 98 5.86 -17.39 -21.94
N THR A 99 6.12 -17.98 -23.11
CA THR A 99 6.95 -19.18 -23.22
C THR A 99 8.36 -18.79 -23.63
N VAL A 100 9.33 -19.07 -22.78
CA VAL A 100 10.76 -18.83 -23.05
C VAL A 100 11.50 -20.15 -22.91
N SER A 101 12.16 -20.58 -23.99
CA SER A 101 12.93 -21.83 -24.02
C SER A 101 12.13 -23.05 -23.54
N GLY A 102 10.85 -23.14 -23.91
CA GLY A 102 9.95 -24.23 -23.54
C GLY A 102 9.41 -24.17 -22.11
N LYS A 103 9.70 -23.10 -21.35
CA LYS A 103 9.17 -22.88 -20.00
C LYS A 103 8.15 -21.74 -20.00
N THR A 104 7.00 -21.97 -19.39
CA THR A 104 6.00 -20.92 -19.13
C THR A 104 6.45 -20.10 -17.94
N VAL A 105 6.67 -18.80 -18.16
CA VAL A 105 7.07 -17.83 -17.13
C VAL A 105 6.14 -16.63 -17.17
N SER A 106 6.03 -15.89 -16.07
CA SER A 106 5.24 -14.66 -16.05
C SER A 106 5.83 -13.62 -16.99
N ALA A 107 4.95 -13.00 -17.78
CA ALA A 107 5.32 -11.92 -18.69
C ALA A 107 5.76 -10.68 -17.89
N GLU A 108 6.65 -9.85 -18.43
CA GLU A 108 6.98 -8.55 -17.83
C GLU A 108 5.74 -7.69 -17.57
N SER A 109 4.78 -7.72 -18.49
CA SER A 109 3.50 -6.99 -18.39
C SER A 109 2.70 -7.37 -17.14
N SER A 110 2.85 -8.57 -16.59
CA SER A 110 2.15 -8.95 -15.37
C SER A 110 2.67 -8.17 -14.15
N TYR A 111 3.98 -7.91 -14.08
CA TYR A 111 4.60 -7.09 -13.04
C TYR A 111 4.13 -5.65 -13.12
N VAL A 112 4.08 -5.10 -14.35
CA VAL A 112 3.54 -3.78 -14.61
C VAL A 112 2.09 -3.66 -14.12
N VAL A 113 1.24 -4.64 -14.45
CA VAL A 113 -0.17 -4.67 -13.98
C VAL A 113 -0.24 -4.66 -12.45
N VAL A 114 0.59 -5.46 -11.76
CA VAL A 114 0.62 -5.48 -10.29
C VAL A 114 1.05 -4.13 -9.72
N TRP A 115 2.08 -3.48 -10.28
CA TRP A 115 2.49 -2.15 -9.83
C TRP A 115 1.38 -1.12 -10.02
N ILE A 116 0.66 -1.15 -11.14
CA ILE A 116 -0.49 -0.27 -11.37
C ILE A 116 -1.62 -0.51 -10.36
N ILE A 117 -1.95 -1.78 -10.05
CA ILE A 117 -2.94 -2.11 -9.02
C ILE A 117 -2.51 -1.52 -7.67
N CYS A 118 -1.25 -1.71 -7.28
CA CYS A 118 -0.72 -1.17 -6.03
C CYS A 118 -0.70 0.36 -6.00
N ALA A 119 -0.39 1.02 -7.12
CA ALA A 119 -0.48 2.46 -7.25
C ALA A 119 -1.93 2.94 -7.04
N ALA A 120 -2.91 2.31 -7.69
CA ALA A 120 -4.31 2.64 -7.55
C ALA A 120 -4.81 2.47 -6.11
N LEU A 121 -4.43 1.37 -5.44
CA LEU A 121 -4.75 1.15 -4.03
C LEU A 121 -4.10 2.20 -3.12
N SER A 122 -2.86 2.59 -3.39
CA SER A 122 -2.15 3.63 -2.63
C SER A 122 -2.85 4.99 -2.78
N LEU A 123 -3.30 5.33 -4.00
CA LEU A 123 -4.11 6.53 -4.24
C LEU A 123 -5.47 6.46 -3.53
N ALA A 124 -6.12 5.30 -3.51
CA ALA A 124 -7.36 5.10 -2.77
C ALA A 124 -7.17 5.32 -1.26
N VAL A 125 -6.06 4.85 -0.69
CA VAL A 125 -5.70 5.12 0.72
C VAL A 125 -5.51 6.62 0.96
N ALA A 126 -4.79 7.33 0.09
CA ALA A 126 -4.63 8.78 0.20
C ALA A 126 -5.98 9.51 0.12
N GLY A 127 -6.82 9.18 -0.86
CA GLY A 127 -8.14 9.77 -1.04
C GLY A 127 -9.07 9.52 0.14
N LEU A 128 -9.13 8.28 0.64
CA LEU A 128 -9.93 7.92 1.81
C LEU A 128 -9.44 8.64 3.07
N SER A 129 -8.12 8.74 3.26
CA SER A 129 -7.54 9.44 4.42
C SER A 129 -7.92 10.92 4.43
N ILE A 130 -7.89 11.58 3.26
CA ILE A 130 -8.33 12.96 3.10
C ILE A 130 -9.84 13.10 3.34
N ALA A 131 -10.66 12.22 2.76
CA ALA A 131 -12.10 12.25 2.93
C ALA A 131 -12.53 12.10 4.40
N LEU A 132 -11.92 11.14 5.12
CA LEU A 132 -12.19 10.92 6.54
C LEU A 132 -11.74 12.09 7.42
N ALA A 133 -10.67 12.79 7.04
CA ALA A 133 -10.21 13.98 7.77
C ALA A 133 -11.16 15.17 7.61
N ARG A 134 -11.76 15.33 6.41
CA ARG A 134 -12.73 16.39 6.13
C ARG A 134 -14.06 16.17 6.87
N GLY A 135 -14.57 14.94 6.87
CA GLY A 135 -15.81 14.61 7.59
C GLY A 135 -15.70 14.71 9.12
N ALA A 136 -14.49 14.80 9.68
CA ALA A 136 -14.29 15.06 11.11
C ALA A 136 -14.29 16.56 11.47
N THR A 137 -14.30 17.44 10.46
CA THR A 137 -14.32 18.90 10.64
C THR A 137 -15.70 19.52 10.39
N GLU A 138 -16.66 18.74 9.90
CA GLU A 138 -18.08 19.10 9.73
C GLU A 138 -18.90 18.64 10.95
#